data_AF-A0A7X3RFL6-F1
#
_entry.id   AF-A0A7X3RFL6-F1
#
_cell.length_a   1.000
_cell.length_b   1.000
_cell.length_c   1.000
_cell.angle_alpha   90.00
_cell.angle_beta   90.00
_cell.angle_gamma   90.00
#
_symmetry.space_group_name_H-M   'P 1'
#
loop_
_entity.id
_entity.type
_entity.pdbx_description
1 polymer ?
#
loop_
_entity_poly.entity_id
_entity_poly.type
_entity_poly.pdbx_seq_one_letter_code
_entity_poly.pdbx_strand_id
1 'polypeptide(L)'
;MQGESAVTPEILMNLEDALASMRQAADSLNAIEPDEAIPAEQEALELLIKVSLELPKVLTQMRNNNPQLAENLELEMEELQSELENQQNELDSEMQEQTQEMLDEARQMLADQQQLSQQSQQMGRESQPSQSEMQQNSQQQGQLSQQARQMSEQLGTMQQNAQGTQGQRLDQAGQAMQQAGEQMQQASESMQQQEPQLSAAKGQKAEERLEEAIEQLEQVASEFADSALERATQQAQQLIEEQSGVQQETQELRNRSRQAELQPEDLRRASELANEQRELQRDLQSLESTLRNLPEQLREENPEAAQNVADATRRLIEEQTAGDMSTAQRALQWRSFRAADLNQQDVIETLRQVQGDLQQARANMASTEEEQLEAALEQLQQSREQMEDIQRELQAMEGQEQTEEQQQRQQQLAEQQQQIQERMQQAQQAMQDRQQEQQQGQDGQQPGQAENENQEQARAGGRESGREINELWLDVLDTMDYRPGNRSNPFPNYEFVIRDLTKLEAALEERLNTLQEKKQLTQVAKEDVPPEYRRLVDNYYESLSQ
;
A
#
# COMPACT_ATOMS: atom_id res chain seq x y z
N MET A 1 32.08 34.95 29.82
CA MET A 1 30.76 34.84 29.17
C MET A 1 30.97 34.98 27.67
N GLN A 2 31.26 33.85 27.02
CA GLN A 2 31.19 33.67 25.58
C GLN A 2 30.40 32.37 25.44
N GLY A 3 29.18 32.46 24.89
CA GLY A 3 28.39 31.29 24.56
C GLY A 3 29.00 30.69 23.30
N GLU A 4 29.62 29.52 23.44
CA GLU A 4 29.91 28.68 22.28
C GLU A 4 28.56 28.25 21.69
N SER A 5 28.39 28.56 20.40
CA SER A 5 27.21 28.20 19.62
C SER A 5 26.95 26.71 19.78
N ALA A 6 25.71 26.33 20.05
CA ALA A 6 25.35 24.94 20.31
C ALA A 6 25.37 24.05 19.05
N VAL A 7 25.64 24.64 17.88
CA VAL A 7 25.79 23.98 16.58
C VAL A 7 27.26 24.11 16.15
N THR A 8 27.89 23.00 15.77
CA THR A 8 29.26 23.02 15.24
C THR A 8 29.30 23.83 13.94
N PRO A 9 30.34 24.66 13.69
CA PRO A 9 30.47 25.43 12.44
C PRO A 9 30.38 24.56 11.19
N GLU A 10 30.77 23.29 11.32
CA GLU A 10 30.76 22.27 10.28
C GLU A 10 29.34 21.89 9.83
N ILE A 11 28.35 21.87 10.73
CA ILE A 11 26.93 21.61 10.39
C ILE A 11 26.31 22.77 9.62
N LEU A 12 26.59 24.00 10.05
CA LEU A 12 26.10 25.19 9.35
C LEU A 12 26.72 25.29 7.95
N MET A 13 28.00 24.97 7.82
CA MET A 13 28.68 24.94 6.53
C MET A 13 28.10 23.85 5.62
N ASN A 14 27.86 22.64 6.13
CA ASN A 14 27.25 21.56 5.36
C ASN A 14 25.80 21.88 4.92
N LEU A 15 25.01 22.56 5.77
CA LEU A 15 23.65 23.00 5.42
C LEU A 15 23.65 24.12 4.36
N GLU A 16 24.57 25.09 4.47
CA GLU A 16 24.72 26.15 3.48
C GLU A 16 25.17 25.59 2.12
N ASP A 17 26.12 24.66 2.13
CA ASP A 17 26.61 23.99 0.92
C ASP A 17 25.52 23.09 0.31
N ALA A 18 24.73 22.36 1.12
CA ALA A 18 23.59 21.56 0.65
C ALA A 18 22.54 22.44 -0.05
N LEU A 19 22.18 23.57 0.55
CA LEU A 19 21.25 24.54 -0.03
C LEU A 19 21.76 25.13 -1.35
N ALA A 20 23.07 25.33 -1.49
CA ALA A 20 23.67 25.80 -2.72
C ALA A 20 23.57 24.75 -3.84
N SER A 21 23.91 23.49 -3.54
CA SER A 21 23.82 22.38 -4.51
C SER A 21 22.36 22.05 -4.87
N MET A 22 21.41 22.14 -3.93
CA MET A 22 19.97 22.00 -4.23
C MET A 22 19.46 23.08 -5.18
N ARG A 23 19.89 24.34 -5.01
CA ARG A 23 19.52 25.43 -5.92
C ARG A 23 20.07 25.21 -7.32
N GLN A 24 21.31 24.73 -7.40
CA GLN A 24 21.92 24.39 -8.69
C GLN A 24 21.18 23.25 -9.39
N ALA A 25 20.78 22.21 -8.66
CA ALA A 25 19.95 21.12 -9.20
C ALA A 25 18.58 21.65 -9.67
N ALA A 26 17.92 22.50 -8.88
CA ALA A 26 16.63 23.10 -9.23
C ALA A 26 16.71 23.99 -10.47
N ASP A 27 17.79 24.75 -10.64
CA ASP A 27 18.03 25.58 -11.82
C ASP A 27 18.22 24.70 -13.08
N SER A 28 18.95 23.60 -12.98
CA SER A 28 19.13 22.62 -14.07
C SER A 28 17.83 21.87 -14.42
N LEU A 29 17.03 21.50 -13.42
CA LEU A 29 15.71 20.88 -13.63
C LEU A 29 14.73 21.85 -14.30
N ASN A 30 14.72 23.12 -13.89
CA ASN A 30 13.92 24.17 -14.54
C ASN A 30 14.37 24.45 -15.98
N ALA A 31 15.64 24.18 -16.30
CA ALA A 31 16.17 24.27 -17.66
C ALA A 31 15.91 23.01 -18.52
N ILE A 32 15.24 21.99 -17.96
CA ILE A 32 14.98 20.69 -18.62
C ILE A 32 16.30 19.95 -18.94
N GLU A 33 17.29 20.07 -18.05
CA GLU A 33 18.59 19.41 -18.13
C GLU A 33 18.76 18.43 -16.95
N PRO A 34 18.00 17.32 -16.91
CA PRO A 34 17.99 16.39 -15.78
C PRO A 34 19.35 15.72 -15.54
N ASP A 35 20.08 15.40 -16.62
CA ASP A 35 21.43 14.80 -16.52
C ASP A 35 22.44 15.76 -15.86
N GLU A 36 22.22 17.07 -15.96
CA GLU A 36 23.08 18.09 -15.34
C GLU A 36 22.68 18.38 -13.88
N ALA A 37 21.46 18.02 -13.48
CA ALA A 37 20.97 18.17 -12.11
C ALA A 37 21.49 17.06 -11.17
N ILE A 38 21.66 15.83 -11.68
CA ILE A 38 22.04 14.64 -10.88
C ILE A 38 23.28 14.86 -10.00
N PRO A 39 24.40 15.43 -10.47
CA PRO A 39 25.59 15.61 -9.63
C PRO A 39 25.36 16.58 -8.46
N ALA A 40 24.60 17.65 -8.70
CA ALA A 40 24.29 18.65 -7.68
C ALA A 40 23.28 18.11 -6.65
N GLU A 41 22.33 17.28 -7.11
CA GLU A 41 21.40 16.57 -6.23
C GLU A 41 22.11 15.55 -5.33
N GLN A 42 23.05 14.77 -5.88
CA GLN A 42 23.85 13.82 -5.10
C GLN A 42 24.74 14.51 -4.06
N GLU A 43 25.34 15.65 -4.41
CA GLU A 43 26.15 16.46 -3.49
C GLU A 43 25.30 17.02 -2.34
N ALA A 44 24.11 17.54 -2.65
CA ALA A 44 23.16 17.99 -1.64
C ALA A 44 22.75 16.87 -0.70
N LEU A 45 22.42 15.69 -1.24
CA LEU A 45 22.04 14.51 -0.45
C LEU A 45 23.17 14.06 0.49
N GLU A 46 24.42 14.00 0.01
CA GLU A 46 25.56 13.61 0.83
C GLU A 46 25.79 14.57 2.00
N LEU A 47 25.61 15.88 1.76
CA LEU A 47 25.73 16.91 2.79
C LEU A 47 24.59 16.85 3.80
N LEU A 48 23.35 16.58 3.36
CA LEU A 48 22.20 16.38 4.23
C LEU A 48 22.35 15.13 5.11
N ILE A 49 22.90 14.02 4.57
CA ILE A 49 23.20 12.81 5.34
C ILE A 49 24.27 13.10 6.41
N LYS A 50 25.30 13.87 6.10
CA LYS A 50 26.32 14.27 7.09
C LYS A 50 25.71 15.11 8.20
N VAL A 51 24.80 16.01 7.87
CA VAL A 51 24.07 16.85 8.83
C VAL A 51 23.16 15.99 9.71
N SER A 52 22.40 15.05 9.13
CA SER A 52 21.48 14.19 9.88
C SER A 52 22.21 13.27 10.88
N LEU A 53 23.43 12.83 10.57
CA LEU A 53 24.27 12.02 11.47
C LEU A 53 24.81 12.81 12.67
N GLU A 54 24.98 14.13 12.55
CA GLU A 54 25.50 14.97 13.63
C GLU A 54 24.39 15.63 14.48
N LEU A 55 23.19 15.74 13.92
CA LEU A 55 22.02 16.37 14.53
C LEU A 55 21.64 15.80 15.91
N PRO A 56 21.64 14.46 16.14
CA PRO A 56 21.36 13.89 17.45
C PRO A 56 22.36 14.31 18.54
N LYS A 57 23.64 14.52 18.16
CA LYS A 57 24.67 14.98 19.10
C LYS A 57 24.47 16.45 19.47
N VAL A 58 24.10 17.28 18.49
CA VAL A 58 23.74 18.69 18.70
C VAL A 58 22.51 18.81 19.58
N LEU A 59 21.46 18.04 19.31
CA LEU A 59 20.26 17.98 20.15
C LEU A 59 20.60 17.52 21.57
N THR A 60 21.42 16.49 21.73
CA THR A 60 21.86 16.02 23.06
C THR A 60 22.64 17.10 23.82
N GLN A 61 23.54 17.82 23.14
CA GLN A 61 24.29 18.92 23.74
C GLN A 61 23.42 20.14 24.05
N MET A 62 22.47 20.49 23.17
CA MET A 62 21.49 21.54 23.41
C MET A 62 20.55 21.17 24.53
N ARG A 63 20.08 19.93 24.63
CA ARG A 63 19.20 19.44 25.70
C ARG A 63 19.87 19.54 27.08
N ASN A 64 21.20 19.43 27.13
CA ASN A 64 22.00 19.63 28.33
C ASN A 64 22.26 21.11 28.68
N ASN A 65 22.40 21.99 27.68
CA ASN A 65 22.81 23.38 27.88
C ASN A 65 21.64 24.39 27.86
N ASN A 66 20.63 24.15 27.02
CA ASN A 66 19.42 24.95 26.83
C ASN A 66 18.25 24.04 26.40
N PRO A 67 17.59 23.35 27.35
CA PRO A 67 16.52 22.39 27.04
C PRO A 67 15.35 22.99 26.26
N GLN A 68 14.97 24.25 26.52
CA GLN A 68 13.91 24.94 25.75
C GLN A 68 14.30 25.20 24.29
N LEU A 69 15.57 25.43 24.00
CA LEU A 69 16.03 25.67 22.62
C LEU A 69 16.13 24.37 21.83
N ALA A 70 16.52 23.28 22.50
CA ALA A 70 16.48 21.93 21.93
C ALA A 70 15.04 21.50 21.61
N GLU A 71 14.12 21.72 22.55
CA GLU A 71 12.69 21.43 22.38
C GLU A 71 12.09 22.23 21.21
N ASN A 72 12.41 23.53 21.09
CA ASN A 72 11.95 24.33 19.95
C ASN A 72 12.51 23.85 18.61
N LEU A 73 13.78 23.43 18.55
CA LEU A 73 14.37 22.93 17.30
C LEU A 73 13.83 21.55 16.93
N GLU A 74 13.65 20.65 17.91
CA GLU A 74 12.97 19.36 17.72
C GLU A 74 11.57 19.60 17.11
N LEU A 75 10.82 20.55 17.67
CA LEU A 75 9.47 20.90 17.21
C LEU A 75 9.45 21.55 15.82
N GLU A 76 10.44 22.39 15.49
CA GLU A 76 10.54 23.02 14.15
C GLU A 76 10.96 22.01 13.07
N MET A 77 11.83 21.05 13.39
CA MET A 77 12.16 19.96 12.45
C MET A 77 10.99 18.99 12.26
N GLU A 78 10.23 18.72 13.33
CA GLU A 78 9.01 17.92 13.27
C GLU A 78 7.95 18.61 12.41
N GLU A 79 7.76 19.93 12.57
CA GLU A 79 6.89 20.72 11.70
C GLU A 79 7.31 20.66 10.24
N LEU A 80 8.61 20.75 9.94
CA LEU A 80 9.14 20.65 8.57
C LEU A 80 8.97 19.25 7.97
N GLN A 81 9.20 18.19 8.75
CA GLN A 81 8.99 16.82 8.28
C GLN A 81 7.51 16.56 8.00
N SER A 82 6.63 16.96 8.92
CA SER A 82 5.19 16.88 8.71
C SER A 82 4.74 17.72 7.52
N GLU A 83 5.31 18.91 7.30
CA GLU A 83 5.00 19.75 6.13
C GLU A 83 5.43 19.08 4.82
N LEU A 84 6.61 18.43 4.78
CA LEU A 84 7.08 17.69 3.61
C LEU A 84 6.23 16.44 3.33
N GLU A 85 5.90 15.66 4.35
CA GLU A 85 5.01 14.50 4.21
C GLU A 85 3.61 14.92 3.77
N ASN A 86 3.08 16.02 4.33
CA ASN A 86 1.80 16.59 3.90
C ASN A 86 1.85 17.05 2.44
N GLN A 87 2.91 17.74 2.00
CA GLN A 87 3.07 18.14 0.60
C GLN A 87 3.13 16.94 -0.35
N GLN A 88 3.82 15.87 0.05
CA GLN A 88 3.88 14.65 -0.76
C GLN A 88 2.51 13.95 -0.82
N ASN A 89 1.81 13.85 0.32
CA ASN A 89 0.47 13.27 0.39
C ASN A 89 -0.58 14.10 -0.37
N GLU A 90 -0.45 15.43 -0.37
CA GLU A 90 -1.27 16.35 -1.16
C GLU A 90 -1.02 16.16 -2.66
N LEU A 91 0.24 16.06 -3.10
CA LEU A 91 0.59 15.81 -4.51
C LEU A 91 0.04 14.47 -5.00
N ASP A 92 0.21 13.41 -4.21
CA ASP A 92 -0.33 12.09 -4.53
C ASP A 92 -1.86 12.10 -4.61
N SER A 93 -2.52 12.77 -3.66
CA SER A 93 -3.98 12.92 -3.67
C SER A 93 -4.47 13.71 -4.88
N GLU A 94 -3.77 14.79 -5.26
CA GLU A 94 -4.11 15.60 -6.44
C GLU A 94 -3.95 14.77 -7.72
N MET A 95 -2.86 14.03 -7.88
CA MET A 95 -2.66 13.15 -9.03
C MET A 95 -3.73 12.05 -9.09
N GLN A 96 -4.10 11.51 -7.94
CA GLN A 96 -5.13 10.49 -7.85
C GLN A 96 -6.51 11.04 -8.26
N GLU A 97 -6.90 12.20 -7.74
CA GLU A 97 -8.18 12.86 -8.08
C GLU A 97 -8.22 13.21 -9.57
N GLN A 98 -7.13 13.75 -10.12
CA GLN A 98 -7.01 14.03 -11.55
C GLN A 98 -7.11 12.75 -12.41
N THR A 99 -6.52 11.64 -11.97
CA THR A 99 -6.60 10.36 -12.68
C THR A 99 -8.03 9.86 -12.74
N GLN A 100 -8.77 9.96 -11.63
CA GLN A 100 -10.17 9.56 -11.57
C GLN A 100 -11.05 10.45 -12.44
N GLU A 101 -10.85 11.77 -12.41
CA GLU A 101 -11.58 12.72 -13.25
C GLU A 101 -11.37 12.42 -14.75
N MET A 102 -10.13 12.17 -15.17
CA MET A 102 -9.84 11.81 -16.56
C MET A 102 -10.46 10.47 -16.96
N LEU A 103 -10.51 9.50 -16.05
CA LEU A 103 -11.11 8.20 -16.28
C LEU A 103 -12.63 8.31 -16.48
N ASP A 104 -13.30 9.12 -15.66
CA ASP A 104 -14.72 9.42 -15.82
C ASP A 104 -15.01 10.17 -17.14
N GLU A 105 -14.19 11.16 -17.47
CA GLU A 105 -14.31 11.88 -18.75
C GLU A 105 -14.04 10.97 -19.96
N ALA A 106 -13.06 10.07 -19.87
CA ALA A 106 -12.74 9.10 -20.92
C ALA A 106 -13.88 8.10 -21.14
N ARG A 107 -14.49 7.59 -20.07
CA ARG A 107 -15.68 6.72 -20.12
C ARG A 107 -16.87 7.44 -20.76
N GLN A 108 -17.08 8.71 -20.42
CA GLN A 108 -18.12 9.53 -21.05
C GLN A 108 -17.84 9.72 -22.55
N MET A 109 -16.59 9.99 -22.93
CA MET A 109 -16.18 10.13 -24.33
C MET A 109 -16.39 8.84 -25.12
N LEU A 110 -16.09 7.69 -24.53
CA LEU A 110 -16.35 6.38 -25.14
C LEU A 110 -17.85 6.17 -25.39
N ALA A 111 -18.70 6.48 -24.41
CA ALA A 111 -20.15 6.36 -24.55
C ALA A 111 -20.69 7.27 -25.68
N ASP A 112 -20.22 8.52 -25.73
CA ASP A 112 -20.61 9.47 -26.78
C ASP A 112 -20.11 9.02 -28.16
N GLN A 113 -18.89 8.51 -28.25
CA GLN A 113 -18.32 7.98 -29.49
C GLN A 113 -19.08 6.75 -29.99
N GLN A 114 -19.42 5.80 -29.12
CA GLN A 114 -20.25 4.63 -29.46
C GLN A 114 -21.61 5.06 -30.02
N GLN A 115 -22.24 6.08 -29.43
CA GLN A 115 -23.50 6.63 -29.92
C GLN A 115 -23.35 7.26 -31.32
N LEU A 116 -22.24 7.97 -31.58
CA LEU A 116 -21.97 8.61 -32.88
C LEU A 116 -21.64 7.59 -33.97
N SER A 117 -20.87 6.55 -33.66
CA SER A 117 -20.56 5.46 -34.58
C SER A 117 -21.81 4.68 -34.95
N GLN A 118 -22.70 4.40 -33.98
CA GLN A 118 -23.99 3.75 -34.25
C GLN A 118 -24.86 4.59 -35.19
N GLN A 119 -24.98 5.91 -34.95
CA GLN A 119 -25.68 6.81 -35.86
C GLN A 119 -25.05 6.83 -37.26
N SER A 120 -23.72 6.83 -37.35
CA SER A 120 -22.99 6.78 -38.63
C SER A 120 -23.26 5.48 -39.40
N GLN A 121 -23.31 4.34 -38.71
CA GLN A 121 -23.65 3.06 -39.33
C GLN A 121 -25.10 3.01 -39.83
N GLN A 122 -26.04 3.63 -39.10
CA GLN A 122 -27.42 3.74 -39.54
C GLN A 122 -27.53 4.60 -40.81
N MET A 123 -26.90 5.78 -40.82
CA MET A 123 -26.83 6.65 -42.00
C MET A 123 -26.16 5.95 -43.19
N GLY A 124 -25.13 5.14 -42.96
CA GLY A 124 -24.45 4.36 -44.00
C GLY A 124 -25.30 3.23 -44.61
N ARG A 125 -26.42 2.85 -43.97
CA ARG A 125 -27.41 1.89 -44.49
C ARG A 125 -28.57 2.58 -45.20
N GLU A 126 -28.75 3.89 -44.99
CA GLU A 126 -29.75 4.69 -45.69
C GLU A 126 -29.27 5.06 -47.10
N SER A 127 -30.16 5.02 -48.09
CA SER A 127 -29.80 5.35 -49.48
C SER A 127 -29.55 6.85 -49.72
N GLN A 128 -30.01 7.71 -48.80
CA GLN A 128 -29.83 9.16 -48.81
C GLN A 128 -29.88 9.69 -47.37
N PRO A 129 -28.76 9.66 -46.63
CA PRO A 129 -28.70 10.24 -45.29
C PRO A 129 -28.94 11.75 -45.33
N SER A 130 -29.58 12.29 -44.30
CA SER A 130 -29.88 13.73 -44.20
C SER A 130 -28.60 14.53 -44.04
N GLN A 131 -28.40 15.58 -44.86
CA GLN A 131 -27.24 16.48 -44.73
C GLN A 131 -27.19 17.17 -43.37
N SER A 132 -28.36 17.44 -42.74
CA SER A 132 -28.41 18.03 -41.41
C SER A 132 -27.87 17.10 -40.33
N GLU A 133 -28.19 15.80 -40.42
CA GLU A 133 -27.76 14.77 -39.45
C GLU A 133 -26.27 14.49 -39.61
N MET A 134 -25.78 14.38 -40.86
CA MET A 134 -24.34 14.25 -41.13
C MET A 134 -23.55 15.45 -40.61
N GLN A 135 -24.06 16.67 -40.78
CA GLN A 135 -23.38 17.87 -40.31
C GLN A 135 -23.36 17.96 -38.78
N GLN A 136 -24.43 17.53 -38.11
CA GLN A 136 -24.49 17.45 -36.65
C GLN A 136 -23.52 16.40 -36.09
N ASN A 137 -23.50 15.20 -36.68
CA ASN A 137 -22.59 14.12 -36.26
C ASN A 137 -21.11 14.51 -36.48
N SER A 138 -20.80 15.16 -37.61
CA SER A 138 -19.45 15.71 -37.86
C SER A 138 -19.03 16.73 -36.81
N GLN A 139 -19.93 17.64 -36.40
CA GLN A 139 -19.63 18.62 -35.36
C GLN A 139 -19.36 17.94 -34.01
N GLN A 140 -20.18 16.97 -33.63
CA GLN A 140 -20.00 16.23 -32.37
C GLN A 140 -18.69 15.42 -32.35
N GLN A 141 -18.35 14.71 -33.43
CA GLN A 141 -17.06 14.03 -33.52
C GLN A 141 -15.86 15.00 -33.49
N GLY A 142 -16.01 16.19 -34.08
CA GLY A 142 -14.97 17.22 -34.02
C GLY A 142 -14.77 17.77 -32.61
N GLN A 143 -15.83 17.82 -31.79
CA GLN A 143 -15.74 18.20 -30.37
C GLN A 143 -15.05 17.12 -29.54
N LEU A 144 -15.45 15.84 -29.70
CA LEU A 144 -14.79 14.73 -28.99
C LEU A 144 -13.31 14.64 -29.34
N SER A 145 -12.94 14.87 -30.60
CA SER A 145 -11.54 14.93 -31.04
C SER A 145 -10.73 16.01 -30.31
N GLN A 146 -11.32 17.18 -30.07
CA GLN A 146 -10.68 18.26 -29.33
C GLN A 146 -10.53 17.91 -27.85
N GLN A 147 -11.56 17.31 -27.23
CA GLN A 147 -11.48 16.83 -25.85
C GLN A 147 -10.41 15.76 -25.68
N ALA A 148 -10.33 14.76 -26.57
CA ALA A 148 -9.29 13.73 -26.54
C ALA A 148 -7.87 14.32 -26.60
N ARG A 149 -7.65 15.36 -27.42
CA ARG A 149 -6.35 16.05 -27.47
C ARG A 149 -6.04 16.82 -26.19
N GLN A 150 -7.02 17.51 -25.61
CA GLN A 150 -6.84 18.21 -24.33
C GLN A 150 -6.50 17.23 -23.21
N MET A 151 -7.19 16.10 -23.15
CA MET A 151 -6.92 15.05 -22.17
C MET A 151 -5.54 14.42 -22.36
N SER A 152 -5.11 14.19 -23.62
CA SER A 152 -3.75 13.73 -23.92
C SER A 152 -2.67 14.71 -23.44
N GLU A 153 -2.89 16.03 -23.59
CA GLU A 153 -1.98 17.06 -23.07
C GLU A 153 -1.93 17.08 -21.53
N GLN A 154 -3.08 16.89 -20.86
CA GLN A 154 -3.15 16.76 -19.40
C GLN A 154 -2.42 15.51 -18.90
N LEU A 155 -2.63 14.35 -19.56
CA LEU A 155 -1.91 13.11 -19.26
C LEU A 155 -0.40 13.26 -19.42
N GLY A 156 0.06 13.96 -20.45
CA GLY A 156 1.48 14.27 -20.64
C GLY A 156 2.05 15.21 -19.57
N THR A 157 1.21 16.03 -18.92
CA THR A 157 1.64 16.85 -17.77
C THR A 157 1.73 16.00 -16.50
N MET A 158 0.75 15.13 -16.27
CA MET A 158 0.75 14.21 -15.12
C MET A 158 1.87 13.18 -15.19
N GLN A 159 2.22 12.72 -16.40
CA GLN A 159 3.39 11.88 -16.63
C GLN A 159 4.68 12.47 -16.02
N GLN A 160 4.87 13.78 -16.08
CA GLN A 160 6.09 14.43 -15.57
C GLN A 160 6.17 14.41 -14.05
N ASN A 161 5.03 14.37 -13.38
CA ASN A 161 4.93 14.34 -11.93
C ASN A 161 4.90 12.89 -11.39
N ALA A 162 4.47 11.93 -12.22
CA ALA A 162 4.41 10.52 -11.86
C ALA A 162 5.77 9.83 -11.96
N GLN A 163 6.07 8.97 -10.98
CA GLN A 163 7.33 8.21 -10.92
C GLN A 163 7.12 6.75 -11.36
N GLY A 164 8.18 6.12 -11.87
CA GLY A 164 8.20 4.68 -12.14
C GLY A 164 7.23 4.21 -13.23
N THR A 165 6.50 3.13 -12.94
CA THR A 165 5.56 2.47 -13.88
C THR A 165 4.32 3.29 -14.16
N GLN A 166 3.85 4.09 -13.19
CA GLN A 166 2.68 4.97 -13.35
C GLN A 166 2.89 6.00 -14.48
N GLY A 167 4.07 6.64 -14.52
CA GLY A 167 4.39 7.58 -15.60
C GLY A 167 4.38 6.92 -16.98
N GLN A 168 4.82 5.67 -17.10
CA GLN A 168 4.78 4.93 -18.37
C GLN A 168 3.35 4.59 -18.81
N ARG A 169 2.47 4.21 -17.87
CA ARG A 169 1.06 3.94 -18.18
C ARG A 169 0.30 5.21 -18.53
N LEU A 170 0.57 6.33 -17.84
CA LEU A 170 -0.01 7.64 -18.17
C LEU A 170 0.42 8.11 -19.58
N ASP A 171 1.67 7.87 -19.97
CA ASP A 171 2.13 8.11 -21.35
C ASP A 171 1.39 7.23 -22.37
N GLN A 172 1.22 5.93 -22.07
CA GLN A 172 0.47 5.02 -22.94
C GLN A 172 -1.00 5.44 -23.08
N ALA A 173 -1.66 5.80 -21.98
CA ALA A 173 -3.01 6.36 -21.98
C ALA A 173 -3.07 7.64 -22.82
N GLY A 174 -2.09 8.55 -22.64
CA GLY A 174 -1.99 9.80 -23.40
C GLY A 174 -1.82 9.57 -24.91
N GLN A 175 -1.01 8.59 -25.31
CA GLN A 175 -0.80 8.22 -26.71
C GLN A 175 -2.04 7.56 -27.32
N ALA A 176 -2.71 6.66 -26.59
CA ALA A 176 -3.95 6.04 -27.02
C ALA A 176 -5.06 7.10 -27.21
N MET A 177 -5.18 8.04 -26.26
CA MET A 177 -6.11 9.17 -26.31
C MET A 177 -5.82 10.10 -27.51
N GLN A 178 -4.55 10.40 -27.79
CA GLN A 178 -4.16 11.17 -28.97
C GLN A 178 -4.59 10.47 -30.27
N GLN A 179 -4.34 9.16 -30.37
CA GLN A 179 -4.73 8.37 -31.53
C GLN A 179 -6.26 8.30 -31.70
N ALA A 180 -7.00 8.15 -30.60
CA ALA A 180 -8.47 8.25 -30.60
C ALA A 180 -8.93 9.59 -31.18
N GLY A 181 -8.37 10.70 -30.68
CA GLY A 181 -8.66 12.04 -31.20
C GLY A 181 -8.38 12.20 -32.70
N GLU A 182 -7.29 11.62 -33.21
CA GLU A 182 -7.00 11.60 -34.64
C GLU A 182 -8.00 10.80 -35.46
N GLN A 183 -8.41 9.61 -34.97
CA GLN A 183 -9.43 8.81 -35.67
C GLN A 183 -10.79 9.51 -35.68
N MET A 184 -11.19 10.17 -34.59
CA MET A 184 -12.42 10.98 -34.52
C MET A 184 -12.39 12.16 -35.48
N GLN A 185 -11.25 12.84 -35.61
CA GLN A 185 -11.07 13.93 -36.58
C GLN A 185 -11.25 13.41 -38.01
N GLN A 186 -10.60 12.29 -38.34
CA GLN A 186 -10.74 11.65 -39.65
C GLN A 186 -12.17 11.17 -39.92
N ALA A 187 -12.85 10.67 -38.89
CA ALA A 187 -14.24 10.25 -38.97
C ALA A 187 -15.17 11.47 -39.23
N SER A 188 -14.88 12.63 -38.64
CA SER A 188 -15.60 13.88 -38.88
C SER A 188 -15.40 14.37 -40.32
N GLU A 189 -14.17 14.35 -40.81
CA GLU A 189 -13.83 14.71 -42.20
C GLU A 189 -14.49 13.77 -43.22
N SER A 190 -14.54 12.47 -42.92
CA SER A 190 -15.24 11.47 -43.75
C SER A 190 -16.74 11.75 -43.81
N MET A 191 -17.34 12.19 -42.70
CA MET A 191 -18.74 12.59 -42.65
C MET A 191 -19.01 13.86 -43.49
N GLN A 192 -18.10 14.83 -43.49
CA GLN A 192 -18.19 16.02 -44.36
C GLN A 192 -18.05 15.68 -45.85
N GLN A 193 -17.26 14.66 -46.16
CA GLN A 193 -17.07 14.12 -47.52
C GLN A 193 -18.24 13.22 -47.98
N GLN A 194 -19.30 13.09 -47.18
CA GLN A 194 -20.48 12.25 -47.46
C GLN A 194 -20.15 10.75 -47.51
N GLU A 195 -19.17 10.31 -46.72
CA GLU A 195 -18.77 8.90 -46.57
C GLU A 195 -19.08 8.36 -45.16
N PRO A 196 -20.37 8.17 -44.80
CA PRO A 196 -20.78 7.75 -43.46
C PRO A 196 -20.27 6.36 -43.06
N GLN A 197 -20.04 5.46 -44.02
CA GLN A 197 -19.45 4.14 -43.75
C GLN A 197 -17.97 4.23 -43.36
N LEU A 198 -17.20 5.13 -43.98
CA LEU A 198 -15.81 5.36 -43.62
C LEU A 198 -15.72 6.06 -42.26
N SER A 199 -16.60 7.02 -42.00
CA SER A 199 -16.74 7.67 -40.70
C SER A 199 -17.03 6.65 -39.60
N ALA A 200 -17.96 5.71 -39.82
CA ALA A 200 -18.25 4.65 -38.87
C ALA A 200 -17.04 3.74 -38.57
N ALA A 201 -16.29 3.33 -39.59
CA ALA A 201 -15.10 2.49 -39.40
C ALA A 201 -13.98 3.22 -38.64
N LYS A 202 -13.85 4.54 -38.86
CA LYS A 202 -12.92 5.40 -38.15
C LYS A 202 -13.37 5.66 -36.71
N GLY A 203 -14.67 5.82 -36.48
CA GLY A 203 -15.27 5.90 -35.16
C GLY A 203 -15.05 4.65 -34.33
N GLN A 204 -15.18 3.45 -34.93
CA GLN A 204 -14.87 2.19 -34.24
C GLN A 204 -13.39 2.08 -33.84
N LYS A 205 -12.47 2.54 -34.68
CA LYS A 205 -11.05 2.61 -34.30
C LYS A 205 -10.79 3.62 -33.18
N ALA A 206 -11.57 4.70 -33.11
CA ALA A 206 -11.49 5.63 -32.00
C ALA A 206 -11.97 4.97 -30.70
N GLU A 207 -13.06 4.18 -30.76
CA GLU A 207 -13.56 3.40 -29.62
C GLU A 207 -12.49 2.44 -29.08
N GLU A 208 -11.86 1.64 -29.94
CA GLU A 208 -10.78 0.72 -29.54
C GLU A 208 -9.62 1.45 -28.82
N ARG A 209 -9.29 2.66 -29.27
CA ARG A 209 -8.22 3.46 -28.66
C ARG A 209 -8.64 4.14 -27.36
N LEU A 210 -9.90 4.54 -27.24
CA LEU A 210 -10.44 5.04 -25.98
C LEU A 210 -10.51 3.92 -24.94
N GLU A 211 -10.92 2.71 -25.33
CA GLU A 211 -10.92 1.53 -24.44
C GLU A 211 -9.51 1.21 -23.95
N GLU A 212 -8.50 1.21 -24.85
CA GLU A 212 -7.09 1.04 -24.47
C GLU A 212 -6.62 2.13 -23.49
N ALA A 213 -7.01 3.40 -23.71
CA ALA A 213 -6.66 4.49 -22.80
C ALA A 213 -7.33 4.34 -21.43
N ILE A 214 -8.61 3.97 -21.40
CA ILE A 214 -9.36 3.72 -20.16
C ILE A 214 -8.73 2.57 -19.38
N GLU A 215 -8.37 1.47 -20.05
CA GLU A 215 -7.71 0.33 -19.39
C GLU A 215 -6.39 0.74 -18.74
N GLN A 216 -5.58 1.57 -19.39
CA GLN A 216 -4.34 2.09 -18.80
C GLN A 216 -4.61 3.02 -17.60
N LEU A 217 -5.64 3.87 -17.68
CA LEU A 217 -6.03 4.75 -16.57
C LEU A 217 -6.58 3.97 -15.38
N GLU A 218 -7.37 2.92 -15.63
CA GLU A 218 -7.87 2.00 -14.60
C GLU A 218 -6.69 1.33 -13.89
N GLN A 219 -5.69 0.84 -14.64
CA GLN A 219 -4.48 0.28 -14.03
C GLN A 219 -3.71 1.28 -13.17
N VAL A 220 -3.59 2.55 -13.59
CA VAL A 220 -2.94 3.59 -12.79
C VAL A 220 -3.75 3.89 -11.52
N ALA A 221 -5.07 3.99 -11.63
CA ALA A 221 -5.96 4.20 -10.49
C ALA A 221 -5.87 3.05 -9.48
N SER A 222 -5.82 1.81 -9.98
CA SER A 222 -5.62 0.60 -9.19
C SER A 222 -4.27 0.61 -8.45
N GLU A 223 -3.18 0.96 -9.14
CA GLU A 223 -1.86 1.11 -8.52
C GLU A 223 -1.84 2.16 -7.41
N PHE A 224 -2.58 3.27 -7.56
CA PHE A 224 -2.72 4.26 -6.50
C PHE A 224 -3.48 3.70 -5.29
N ALA A 225 -4.57 2.98 -5.52
CA ALA A 225 -5.34 2.36 -4.44
C ALA A 225 -4.53 1.29 -3.70
N ASP A 226 -3.78 0.45 -4.43
CA ASP A 226 -2.85 -0.54 -3.88
C ASP A 226 -1.78 0.11 -3.01
N SER A 227 -1.09 1.13 -3.55
CA SER A 227 -0.02 1.84 -2.85
C SER A 227 -0.54 2.58 -1.62
N ALA A 228 -1.74 3.17 -1.70
CA ALA A 228 -2.35 3.85 -0.58
C ALA A 228 -2.79 2.87 0.52
N LEU A 229 -3.28 1.69 0.15
CA LEU A 229 -3.64 0.63 1.10
C LEU A 229 -2.41 0.03 1.79
N GLU A 230 -1.32 -0.17 1.04
CA GLU A 230 -0.04 -0.62 1.59
C GLU A 230 0.51 0.40 2.58
N ARG A 231 0.56 1.69 2.21
CA ARG A 231 0.97 2.77 3.13
C ARG A 231 0.11 2.81 4.38
N ALA A 232 -1.21 2.73 4.25
CA ALA A 232 -2.11 2.72 5.41
C ALA A 232 -1.86 1.51 6.32
N THR A 233 -1.55 0.35 5.75
CA THR A 233 -1.22 -0.87 6.50
C THR A 233 0.11 -0.70 7.26
N GLN A 234 1.13 -0.14 6.61
CA GLN A 234 2.43 0.16 7.23
C GLN A 234 2.31 1.21 8.34
N GLN A 235 1.56 2.29 8.11
CA GLN A 235 1.28 3.32 9.12
C GLN A 235 0.54 2.74 10.34
N ALA A 236 -0.44 1.87 10.11
CA ALA A 236 -1.13 1.19 11.20
C ALA A 236 -0.18 0.29 12.01
N GLN A 237 0.73 -0.44 11.36
CA GLN A 237 1.76 -1.25 12.04
C GLN A 237 2.70 -0.37 12.88
N GLN A 238 3.23 0.71 12.30
CA GLN A 238 4.12 1.63 13.00
C GLN A 238 3.45 2.24 14.24
N LEU A 239 2.19 2.69 14.10
CA LEU A 239 1.38 3.18 15.22
C LEU A 239 1.24 2.12 16.32
N ILE A 240 1.04 0.84 15.98
CA ILE A 240 0.94 -0.25 16.97
C ILE A 240 2.26 -0.42 17.72
N GLU A 241 3.38 -0.46 17.00
CA GLU A 241 4.71 -0.67 17.58
C GLU A 241 5.10 0.46 18.53
N GLU A 242 4.96 1.71 18.08
CA GLU A 242 5.29 2.89 18.87
C GLU A 242 4.35 3.02 20.07
N GLN A 243 3.04 2.82 19.88
CA GLN A 243 2.07 2.85 20.97
C GLN A 243 2.34 1.76 22.02
N SER A 244 2.77 0.58 21.59
CA SER A 244 3.18 -0.52 22.48
C SER A 244 4.44 -0.17 23.27
N GLY A 245 5.40 0.52 22.65
CA GLY A 245 6.58 1.07 23.32
C GLY A 245 6.20 2.05 24.43
N VAL A 246 5.37 3.04 24.12
CA VAL A 246 4.87 4.02 25.10
C VAL A 246 4.13 3.33 26.24
N GLN A 247 3.34 2.30 25.95
CA GLN A 247 2.61 1.53 26.96
C GLN A 247 3.56 0.78 27.91
N GLN A 248 4.55 0.05 27.37
CA GLN A 248 5.52 -0.70 28.19
C GLN A 248 6.24 0.22 29.18
N GLU A 249 6.67 1.39 28.72
CA GLU A 249 7.32 2.38 29.59
C GLU A 249 6.37 2.98 30.62
N THR A 250 5.11 3.19 30.24
CA THR A 250 4.06 3.62 31.17
C THR A 250 3.84 2.59 32.28
N GLN A 251 3.88 1.29 31.95
CA GLN A 251 3.79 0.20 32.92
C GLN A 251 5.01 0.16 33.85
N GLU A 252 6.21 0.43 33.35
CA GLU A 252 7.40 0.56 34.21
C GLU A 252 7.24 1.71 35.22
N LEU A 253 6.83 2.89 34.76
CA LEU A 253 6.59 4.05 35.63
C LEU A 253 5.48 3.76 36.65
N ARG A 254 4.41 3.06 36.23
CA ARG A 254 3.35 2.58 37.12
C ARG A 254 3.93 1.69 38.21
N ASN A 255 4.75 0.71 37.85
CA ASN A 255 5.35 -0.23 38.80
C ASN A 255 6.33 0.46 39.77
N ARG A 256 7.16 1.39 39.28
CA ARG A 256 8.05 2.20 40.11
C ARG A 256 7.26 3.07 41.09
N SER A 257 6.20 3.73 40.63
CA SER A 257 5.33 4.58 41.48
C SER A 257 4.64 3.82 42.62
N ARG A 258 4.41 2.51 42.45
CA ARG A 258 3.83 1.62 43.48
C ARG A 258 4.86 1.20 44.53
N GLN A 259 6.13 1.10 44.14
CA GLN A 259 7.21 0.60 45.00
C GLN A 259 7.94 1.73 45.74
N ALA A 260 8.07 2.90 45.12
CA ALA A 260 8.80 4.04 45.65
C ALA A 260 8.18 5.38 45.22
N GLU A 261 8.59 6.45 45.90
CA GLU A 261 8.25 7.81 45.51
C GLU A 261 8.97 8.17 44.20
N LEU A 262 8.22 8.77 43.26
CA LEU A 262 8.71 9.12 41.92
C LEU A 262 9.87 10.11 41.99
N GLN A 263 10.96 9.81 41.28
CA GLN A 263 12.10 10.71 41.15
C GLN A 263 11.82 11.80 40.10
N PRO A 264 12.54 12.94 40.15
CA PRO A 264 12.43 13.98 39.12
C PRO A 264 12.63 13.46 37.69
N GLU A 265 13.47 12.43 37.52
CA GLU A 265 13.71 11.75 36.25
C GLU A 265 12.47 10.98 35.76
N ASP A 266 11.74 10.30 36.66
CA ASP A 266 10.49 9.60 36.31
C ASP A 266 9.40 10.60 35.89
N LEU A 267 9.37 11.77 36.53
CA LEU A 267 8.44 12.85 36.18
C LEU A 267 8.76 13.45 34.81
N ARG A 268 10.05 13.56 34.48
CA ARG A 268 10.50 13.97 33.15
C ARG A 268 10.10 12.93 32.11
N ARG A 269 10.34 11.64 32.37
CA ARG A 269 9.96 10.57 31.44
C ARG A 269 8.46 10.53 31.19
N ALA A 270 7.64 10.70 32.24
CA ALA A 270 6.18 10.80 32.07
C ALA A 270 5.75 11.95 31.15
N SER A 271 6.48 13.07 31.15
CA SER A 271 6.23 14.18 30.22
C SER A 271 6.69 13.87 28.79
N GLU A 272 7.80 13.14 28.63
CA GLU A 272 8.28 12.68 27.33
C GLU A 272 7.28 11.70 26.70
N LEU A 273 6.80 10.69 27.46
CA LEU A 273 5.75 9.77 27.00
C LEU A 273 4.44 10.50 26.64
N ALA A 274 4.13 11.61 27.31
CA ALA A 274 2.96 12.43 26.97
C ALA A 274 3.14 13.28 25.70
N ASN A 275 4.38 13.52 25.28
CA ASN A 275 4.69 14.13 24.00
C ASN A 275 4.67 13.08 22.89
N GLU A 276 5.28 11.91 23.12
CA GLU A 276 5.19 10.73 22.22
C GLU A 276 3.71 10.37 21.96
N GLN A 277 2.83 10.39 22.99
CA GLN A 277 1.39 10.19 22.79
C GLN A 277 0.69 11.25 21.94
N ARG A 278 1.25 12.47 21.84
CA ARG A 278 0.68 13.53 21.00
C ARG A 278 1.09 13.32 19.55
N GLU A 279 2.31 12.87 19.32
CA GLU A 279 2.83 12.51 18.00
C GLU A 279 1.97 11.40 17.39
N LEU A 280 1.77 10.32 18.13
CA LEU A 280 0.90 9.21 17.72
C LEU A 280 -0.54 9.63 17.38
N GLN A 281 -1.07 10.69 18.02
CA GLN A 281 -2.38 11.23 17.67
C GLN A 281 -2.40 11.94 16.31
N ARG A 282 -1.31 12.58 15.92
CA ARG A 282 -1.18 13.22 14.60
C ARG A 282 -1.04 12.16 13.52
N ASP A 283 -0.25 11.12 13.79
CA ASP A 283 -0.06 10.00 12.87
C ASP A 283 -1.37 9.24 12.66
N LEU A 284 -2.15 9.05 13.74
CA LEU A 284 -3.51 8.50 13.63
C LEU A 284 -4.42 9.39 12.76
N GLN A 285 -4.34 10.72 12.86
CA GLN A 285 -5.14 11.63 12.02
C GLN A 285 -4.75 11.55 10.54
N SER A 286 -3.46 11.36 10.26
CA SER A 286 -2.96 11.10 8.91
C SER A 286 -3.55 9.79 8.37
N LEU A 287 -3.45 8.71 9.14
CA LEU A 287 -4.06 7.41 8.79
C LEU A 287 -5.57 7.53 8.57
N GLU A 288 -6.31 8.18 9.47
CA GLU A 288 -7.76 8.39 9.32
C GLU A 288 -8.12 9.15 8.04
N SER A 289 -7.28 10.11 7.63
CA SER A 289 -7.50 10.89 6.41
C SER A 289 -7.31 10.02 5.17
N THR A 290 -6.25 9.21 5.14
CA THR A 290 -6.00 8.22 4.09
C THR A 290 -7.15 7.22 3.98
N LEU A 291 -7.57 6.63 5.11
CA LEU A 291 -8.62 5.61 5.14
C LEU A 291 -10.01 6.11 4.74
N ARG A 292 -10.30 7.41 4.86
CA ARG A 292 -11.59 7.99 4.44
C ARG A 292 -11.76 8.05 2.92
N ASN A 293 -10.66 8.16 2.17
CA ASN A 293 -10.70 8.36 0.72
C ASN A 293 -10.62 7.03 -0.05
N LEU A 294 -9.91 6.03 0.49
CA LEU A 294 -9.74 4.71 -0.15
C LEU A 294 -11.05 3.98 -0.51
N PRO A 295 -12.10 3.94 0.34
CA PRO A 295 -13.28 3.12 0.06
C PRO A 295 -13.99 3.50 -1.23
N GLU A 296 -14.02 4.79 -1.60
CA GLU A 296 -14.67 5.22 -2.83
C GLU A 296 -13.88 4.76 -4.06
N GLN A 297 -12.55 4.74 -3.96
CA GLN A 297 -11.63 4.32 -5.00
C GLN A 297 -11.72 2.81 -5.24
N LEU A 298 -11.72 2.04 -4.14
CA LEU A 298 -11.83 0.58 -4.20
C LEU A 298 -13.22 0.09 -4.60
N ARG A 299 -14.25 0.94 -4.54
CA ARG A 299 -15.64 0.50 -4.71
C ARG A 299 -15.94 -0.06 -6.11
N GLU A 300 -15.30 0.51 -7.13
CA GLU A 300 -15.53 0.08 -8.51
C GLU A 300 -14.78 -1.21 -8.85
N GLU A 301 -13.55 -1.36 -8.34
CA GLU A 301 -12.68 -2.50 -8.67
C GLU A 301 -12.80 -3.67 -7.68
N ASN A 302 -12.86 -3.37 -6.38
CA ASN A 302 -12.83 -4.35 -5.29
C ASN A 302 -13.78 -3.95 -4.15
N PRO A 303 -15.10 -4.19 -4.28
CA PRO A 303 -16.10 -3.78 -3.29
C PRO A 303 -15.89 -4.43 -1.91
N GLU A 304 -15.30 -5.63 -1.86
CA GLU A 304 -14.95 -6.30 -0.60
C GLU A 304 -13.79 -5.62 0.11
N ALA A 305 -12.76 -5.19 -0.63
CA ALA A 305 -11.65 -4.42 -0.07
C ALA A 305 -12.12 -3.03 0.41
N ALA A 306 -12.98 -2.36 -0.37
CA ALA A 306 -13.62 -1.11 0.01
C ALA A 306 -14.39 -1.23 1.33
N GLN A 307 -15.13 -2.33 1.51
CA GLN A 307 -15.88 -2.59 2.74
C GLN A 307 -14.95 -2.76 3.95
N ASN A 308 -13.87 -3.54 3.81
CA ASN A 308 -12.90 -3.73 4.89
C ASN A 308 -12.22 -2.41 5.31
N VAL A 309 -11.85 -1.55 4.35
CA VAL A 309 -11.29 -0.22 4.65
C VAL A 309 -12.32 0.68 5.33
N ALA A 310 -13.59 0.60 4.91
CA ALA A 310 -14.67 1.35 5.54
C ALA A 310 -14.94 0.86 6.99
N ASP A 311 -14.84 -0.44 7.24
CA ASP A 311 -15.00 -1.02 8.58
C ASP A 311 -13.81 -0.64 9.48
N ALA A 312 -12.58 -0.64 8.95
CA ALA A 312 -11.39 -0.09 9.64
C ALA A 312 -11.60 1.38 10.06
N THR A 313 -12.08 2.22 9.13
CA THR A 313 -12.37 3.64 9.40
C THR A 313 -13.45 3.80 10.46
N ARG A 314 -14.53 3.01 10.36
CA ARG A 314 -15.64 3.04 11.31
C ARG A 314 -15.16 2.67 12.70
N ARG A 315 -14.30 1.65 12.82
CA ARG A 315 -13.77 1.16 14.09
C ARG A 315 -12.98 2.24 14.83
N LEU A 316 -12.09 2.96 14.14
CA LEU A 316 -11.35 4.10 14.72
C LEU A 316 -12.28 5.16 15.33
N ILE A 317 -13.41 5.42 14.66
CA ILE A 317 -14.40 6.42 15.08
C ILE A 317 -15.27 5.90 16.22
N GLU A 318 -15.79 4.68 16.11
CA GLU A 318 -16.74 4.09 17.07
C GLU A 318 -16.07 3.77 18.41
N GLU A 319 -14.84 3.24 18.38
CA GLU A 319 -14.04 2.97 19.57
C GLU A 319 -13.34 4.24 20.10
N GLN A 320 -13.52 5.40 19.45
CA GLN A 320 -12.98 6.68 19.90
C GLN A 320 -11.45 6.66 20.11
N THR A 321 -10.70 5.97 19.25
CA THR A 321 -9.25 5.75 19.42
C THR A 321 -8.48 7.06 19.64
N ALA A 322 -8.80 8.11 18.88
CA ALA A 322 -8.20 9.44 19.07
C ALA A 322 -8.54 10.06 20.44
N GLY A 323 -9.75 9.80 20.96
CA GLY A 323 -10.20 10.20 22.29
C GLY A 323 -9.45 9.48 23.41
N ASP A 324 -9.22 8.18 23.26
CA ASP A 324 -8.47 7.36 24.21
C ASP A 324 -6.99 7.75 24.23
N MET A 325 -6.38 7.99 23.07
CA MET A 325 -5.03 8.54 22.99
C MET A 325 -4.92 9.90 23.70
N SER A 326 -5.90 10.80 23.51
CA SER A 326 -5.96 12.09 24.21
C SER A 326 -6.12 11.94 25.72
N THR A 327 -6.90 10.95 26.15
CA THR A 327 -7.12 10.63 27.56
C THR A 327 -5.87 10.03 28.19
N ALA A 328 -5.19 9.11 27.48
CA ALA A 328 -3.90 8.56 27.88
C ALA A 328 -2.84 9.66 28.05
N GLN A 329 -2.75 10.56 27.07
CA GLN A 329 -1.84 11.71 27.12
C GLN A 329 -2.07 12.55 28.37
N ARG A 330 -3.33 12.92 28.62
CA ARG A 330 -3.70 13.70 29.81
C ARG A 330 -3.37 12.92 31.08
N ALA A 331 -3.66 11.63 31.12
CA ALA A 331 -3.36 10.76 32.25
C ALA A 331 -1.86 10.71 32.57
N LEU A 332 -0.98 10.64 31.55
CA LEU A 332 0.48 10.72 31.73
C LEU A 332 0.91 12.06 32.34
N GLN A 333 0.37 13.18 31.84
CA GLN A 333 0.65 14.51 32.40
C GLN A 333 0.24 14.65 33.87
N TRP A 334 -0.92 14.07 34.24
CA TRP A 334 -1.40 14.04 35.63
C TRP A 334 -0.82 12.89 36.46
N ARG A 335 0.13 12.12 35.90
CA ARG A 335 0.83 11.00 36.57
C ARG A 335 -0.12 9.87 37.00
N SER A 336 -1.24 9.75 36.30
CA SER A 336 -2.20 8.66 36.45
C SER A 336 -1.79 7.50 35.54
N PHE A 337 -0.66 6.86 35.85
CA PHE A 337 -0.10 5.80 35.00
C PHE A 337 -1.02 4.61 34.80
N ARG A 338 -1.89 4.31 35.78
CA ARG A 338 -2.92 3.26 35.63
C ARG A 338 -3.95 3.64 34.56
N ALA A 339 -4.41 4.88 34.54
CA ALA A 339 -5.39 5.31 33.55
C ALA A 339 -4.74 5.41 32.16
N ALA A 340 -3.51 5.92 32.08
CA ALA A 340 -2.75 5.97 30.84
C ALA A 340 -2.59 4.57 30.21
N ASP A 341 -2.10 3.61 31.00
CA ASP A 341 -1.89 2.22 30.58
C ASP A 341 -3.17 1.56 30.04
N LEU A 342 -4.31 1.77 30.70
CA LEU A 342 -5.61 1.26 30.24
C LEU A 342 -6.02 1.86 28.88
N ASN A 343 -5.96 3.18 28.73
CA ASN A 343 -6.35 3.83 27.48
C ASN A 343 -5.39 3.46 26.33
N GLN A 344 -4.09 3.33 26.60
CA GLN A 344 -3.10 2.90 25.61
C GLN A 344 -3.36 1.47 25.13
N GLN A 345 -3.82 0.60 26.03
CA GLN A 345 -4.19 -0.77 25.71
C GLN A 345 -5.39 -0.82 24.77
N ASP A 346 -6.45 -0.05 25.05
CA ASP A 346 -7.65 0.04 24.23
C ASP A 346 -7.32 0.58 22.82
N VAL A 347 -6.40 1.54 22.75
CA VAL A 347 -5.84 2.06 21.48
C VAL A 347 -5.12 0.96 20.69
N ILE A 348 -4.18 0.24 21.32
CA ILE A 348 -3.42 -0.84 20.65
C ILE A 348 -4.35 -1.92 20.12
N GLU A 349 -5.36 -2.31 20.91
CA GLU A 349 -6.35 -3.31 20.51
C GLU A 349 -7.15 -2.86 19.29
N THR A 350 -7.60 -1.60 19.29
CA THR A 350 -8.31 -1.04 18.14
C THR A 350 -7.42 -0.97 16.90
N LEU A 351 -6.18 -0.52 17.03
CA LEU A 351 -5.23 -0.44 15.92
C LEU A 351 -4.91 -1.81 15.32
N ARG A 352 -4.76 -2.85 16.13
CA ARG A 352 -4.57 -4.25 15.65
C ARG A 352 -5.77 -4.76 14.87
N GLN A 353 -6.97 -4.40 15.32
CA GLN A 353 -8.19 -4.73 14.60
C GLN A 353 -8.25 -3.99 13.26
N VAL A 354 -7.97 -2.68 13.23
CA VAL A 354 -7.85 -1.86 12.01
C VAL A 354 -6.85 -2.47 11.05
N GLN A 355 -5.64 -2.78 11.51
CA GLN A 355 -4.60 -3.38 10.69
C GLN A 355 -5.06 -4.67 10.04
N GLY A 356 -5.73 -5.56 10.78
CA GLY A 356 -6.23 -6.80 10.18
C GLY A 356 -7.36 -6.59 9.18
N ASP A 357 -8.19 -5.55 9.34
CA ASP A 357 -9.19 -5.17 8.34
C ASP A 357 -8.48 -4.66 7.06
N LEU A 358 -7.41 -3.86 7.18
CA LEU A 358 -6.60 -3.40 6.04
C LEU A 358 -5.85 -4.53 5.33
N GLN A 359 -5.29 -5.48 6.08
CA GLN A 359 -4.66 -6.68 5.50
C GLN A 359 -5.68 -7.54 4.77
N GLN A 360 -6.89 -7.67 5.29
CA GLN A 360 -7.96 -8.39 4.60
C GLN A 360 -8.38 -7.67 3.32
N ALA A 361 -8.37 -6.33 3.31
CA ALA A 361 -8.52 -5.56 2.08
C ALA A 361 -7.39 -5.89 1.07
N ARG A 362 -6.12 -5.93 1.51
CA ARG A 362 -4.98 -6.31 0.63
C ARG A 362 -5.12 -7.73 0.09
N ALA A 363 -5.49 -8.68 0.93
CA ALA A 363 -5.71 -10.06 0.52
C ALA A 363 -6.83 -10.19 -0.53
N ASN A 364 -7.88 -9.39 -0.39
CA ASN A 364 -8.96 -9.33 -1.38
C ASN A 364 -8.49 -8.74 -2.71
N MET A 365 -7.53 -7.80 -2.70
CA MET A 365 -6.93 -7.21 -3.91
C MET A 365 -5.87 -8.10 -4.56
N ALA A 366 -5.25 -9.03 -3.82
CA ALA A 366 -4.16 -9.88 -4.31
C ALA A 366 -4.56 -10.72 -5.55
N SER A 367 -3.96 -10.41 -6.69
CA SER A 367 -4.30 -10.98 -8.00
C SER A 367 -3.42 -12.18 -8.36
N THR A 368 -2.19 -12.23 -7.85
CA THR A 368 -1.23 -13.30 -8.11
C THR A 368 -1.09 -14.29 -6.95
N GLU A 369 -0.64 -15.52 -7.25
CA GLU A 369 -0.35 -16.53 -6.20
C GLU A 369 0.76 -16.03 -5.26
N GLU A 370 1.71 -15.22 -5.77
CA GLU A 370 2.79 -14.63 -4.99
C GLU A 370 2.23 -13.63 -3.95
N GLU A 371 1.43 -12.65 -4.40
CA GLU A 371 0.75 -11.68 -3.52
C GLU A 371 -0.18 -12.36 -2.51
N GLN A 372 -0.85 -13.45 -2.91
CA GLN A 372 -1.73 -14.21 -2.02
C GLN A 372 -0.95 -14.94 -0.93
N LEU A 373 0.21 -15.53 -1.27
CA LEU A 373 1.08 -16.19 -0.30
C LEU A 373 1.75 -15.18 0.62
N GLU A 374 2.10 -13.99 0.11
CA GLU A 374 2.66 -12.89 0.89
C GLU A 374 1.64 -12.34 1.88
N ALA A 375 0.42 -12.04 1.43
CA ALA A 375 -0.68 -11.61 2.30
C ALA A 375 -1.02 -12.67 3.37
N ALA A 376 -1.02 -13.96 3.00
CA ALA A 376 -1.25 -15.05 3.95
C ALA A 376 -0.12 -15.18 4.98
N LEU A 377 1.14 -14.99 4.56
CA LEU A 377 2.31 -15.01 5.44
C LEU A 377 2.27 -13.83 6.43
N GLU A 378 2.00 -12.61 5.96
CA GLU A 378 1.85 -11.43 6.82
C GLU A 378 0.74 -11.65 7.87
N GLN A 379 -0.41 -12.17 7.45
CA GLN A 379 -1.53 -12.45 8.35
C GLN A 379 -1.20 -13.51 9.41
N LEU A 380 -0.39 -14.53 9.05
CA LEU A 380 0.06 -15.56 9.98
C LEU A 380 1.07 -15.04 11.00
N GLN A 381 2.05 -14.26 10.55
CA GLN A 381 3.03 -13.63 11.43
C GLN A 381 2.35 -12.74 12.46
N GLN A 382 1.37 -11.93 12.03
CA GLN A 382 0.58 -11.11 12.93
C GLN A 382 -0.24 -11.96 13.92
N SER A 383 -0.89 -13.02 13.44
CA SER A 383 -1.65 -13.94 14.30
C SER A 383 -0.75 -14.59 15.35
N ARG A 384 0.49 -14.96 14.99
CA ARG A 384 1.48 -15.50 15.92
C ARG A 384 1.87 -14.47 16.98
N GLU A 385 2.18 -13.24 16.59
CA GLU A 385 2.53 -12.16 17.53
C GLU A 385 1.39 -11.87 18.52
N GLN A 386 0.15 -11.80 18.03
CA GLN A 386 -1.02 -11.61 18.89
C GLN A 386 -1.21 -12.79 19.86
N MET A 387 -1.00 -14.03 19.41
CA MET A 387 -1.06 -15.21 20.26
C MET A 387 0.05 -15.22 21.32
N GLU A 388 1.26 -14.78 20.99
CA GLU A 388 2.38 -14.62 21.93
C GLU A 388 2.08 -13.53 22.97
N ASP A 389 1.45 -12.43 22.58
CA ASP A 389 1.01 -11.37 23.48
C ASP A 389 -0.06 -11.84 24.45
N ILE A 390 -1.10 -12.51 23.96
CA ILE A 390 -2.13 -13.09 24.82
C ILE A 390 -1.49 -14.08 25.80
N GLN A 391 -0.56 -14.93 25.34
CA GLN A 391 0.15 -15.86 26.20
C GLN A 391 0.96 -15.14 27.29
N ARG A 392 1.72 -14.09 26.94
CA ARG A 392 2.50 -13.29 27.89
C ARG A 392 1.59 -12.62 28.93
N GLU A 393 0.46 -12.10 28.50
CA GLU A 393 -0.49 -11.42 29.39
C GLU A 393 -1.16 -12.42 30.35
N LEU A 394 -1.53 -13.61 29.88
CA LEU A 394 -2.06 -14.68 30.72
C LEU A 394 -1.05 -15.14 31.77
N GLN A 395 0.22 -15.27 31.41
CA GLN A 395 1.30 -15.61 32.36
C GLN A 395 1.51 -14.51 33.41
N ALA A 396 1.45 -13.23 33.00
CA ALA A 396 1.55 -12.11 33.93
C ALA A 396 0.38 -12.06 34.93
N MET A 397 -0.80 -12.51 34.50
CA MET A 397 -2.00 -12.60 35.33
C MET A 397 -2.04 -13.81 36.28
N GLU A 398 -1.38 -14.91 35.95
CA GLU A 398 -1.39 -16.16 36.74
C GLU A 398 -0.75 -16.02 38.13
N GLY A 399 0.04 -14.96 38.36
CA GLY A 399 0.74 -14.67 39.62
C GLY A 399 0.07 -13.67 40.58
N GLN A 400 -1.12 -13.12 40.26
CA GLN A 400 -1.79 -12.07 41.05
C GLN A 400 -3.17 -12.52 41.58
N GLU A 401 -3.68 -11.87 42.65
CA GLU A 401 -5.00 -12.19 43.22
C GLU A 401 -6.14 -11.87 42.22
N GLN A 402 -7.02 -12.84 41.97
CA GLN A 402 -8.17 -12.69 41.07
C GLN A 402 -9.06 -11.52 41.49
N THR A 403 -9.01 -10.45 40.70
CA THR A 403 -9.84 -9.26 40.87
C THR A 403 -10.93 -9.21 39.79
N GLU A 404 -12.03 -8.48 39.99
CA GLU A 404 -13.10 -8.30 38.97
C GLU A 404 -12.54 -7.70 37.67
N GLU A 405 -11.57 -6.78 37.77
CA GLU A 405 -10.82 -6.18 36.65
C GLU A 405 -10.11 -7.27 35.81
N GLN A 406 -9.59 -8.31 36.45
CA GLN A 406 -8.87 -9.41 35.81
C GLN A 406 -9.82 -10.41 35.12
N GLN A 407 -11.04 -10.59 35.66
CA GLN A 407 -12.08 -11.40 35.01
C GLN A 407 -12.61 -10.74 33.74
N GLN A 408 -12.81 -9.42 33.73
CA GLN A 408 -13.15 -8.68 32.52
C GLN A 408 -12.03 -8.78 31.49
N ARG A 409 -10.77 -8.63 31.91
CA ARG A 409 -9.63 -8.76 31.00
C ARG A 409 -9.51 -10.15 30.39
N GLN A 410 -9.78 -11.19 31.18
CA GLN A 410 -9.77 -12.57 30.69
C GLN A 410 -10.90 -12.84 29.68
N GLN A 411 -12.05 -12.17 29.80
CA GLN A 411 -13.12 -12.23 28.79
C GLN A 411 -12.72 -11.52 27.49
N GLN A 412 -12.13 -10.32 27.58
CA GLN A 412 -11.62 -9.61 26.40
C GLN A 412 -10.58 -10.42 25.62
N LEU A 413 -9.61 -11.02 26.32
CA LEU A 413 -8.59 -11.86 25.66
C LEU A 413 -9.20 -13.10 24.98
N ALA A 414 -10.28 -13.64 25.53
CA ALA A 414 -11.00 -14.77 24.92
C ALA A 414 -11.77 -14.33 23.67
N GLU A 415 -12.40 -13.14 23.68
CA GLU A 415 -13.05 -12.56 22.51
C GLU A 415 -12.02 -12.24 21.40
N GLN A 416 -10.86 -11.67 21.77
CA GLN A 416 -9.77 -11.39 20.84
C GLN A 416 -9.23 -12.66 20.18
N GLN A 417 -9.05 -13.73 20.96
CA GLN A 417 -8.68 -15.05 20.42
C GLN A 417 -9.71 -15.59 19.43
N GLN A 418 -11.00 -15.43 19.72
CA GLN A 418 -12.06 -15.90 18.83
C GLN A 418 -12.03 -15.13 17.49
N GLN A 419 -11.77 -13.83 17.52
CA GLN A 419 -11.59 -13.03 16.31
C GLN A 419 -10.39 -13.49 15.47
N ILE A 420 -9.25 -13.82 16.09
CA ILE A 420 -8.08 -14.37 15.39
C ILE A 420 -8.44 -15.69 14.70
N GLN A 421 -9.18 -16.56 15.38
CA GLN A 421 -9.61 -17.84 14.83
C GLN A 421 -10.57 -17.67 13.64
N GLU A 422 -11.52 -16.74 13.74
CA GLU A 422 -12.45 -16.42 12.64
C GLU A 422 -11.71 -15.85 11.43
N ARG A 423 -10.75 -14.93 11.63
CA ARG A 423 -9.90 -14.40 10.55
C ARG A 423 -9.07 -15.50 9.88
N MET A 424 -8.50 -16.43 10.64
CA MET A 424 -7.73 -17.53 10.07
C MET A 424 -8.58 -18.52 9.28
N GLN A 425 -9.85 -18.72 9.66
CA GLN A 425 -10.81 -19.49 8.87
C GLN A 425 -11.20 -18.79 7.57
N GLN A 426 -11.43 -17.47 7.62
CA GLN A 426 -11.74 -16.69 6.41
C GLN A 426 -10.57 -16.68 5.42
N ALA A 427 -9.33 -16.53 5.90
CA ALA A 427 -8.13 -16.63 5.07
C ALA A 427 -8.00 -18.01 4.38
N GLN A 428 -8.34 -19.09 5.10
CA GLN A 428 -8.37 -20.44 4.51
C GLN A 428 -9.41 -20.56 3.40
N GLN A 429 -10.62 -20.01 3.61
CA GLN A 429 -11.69 -20.04 2.62
C GLN A 429 -11.33 -19.23 1.38
N ALA A 430 -10.77 -18.02 1.54
CA ALA A 430 -10.32 -17.19 0.44
C ALA A 430 -9.25 -17.91 -0.42
N MET A 431 -8.31 -18.62 0.21
CA MET A 431 -7.33 -19.45 -0.51
C MET A 431 -7.96 -20.67 -1.20
N GLN A 432 -8.96 -21.32 -0.60
CA GLN A 432 -9.61 -22.50 -1.19
C GLN A 432 -10.52 -22.14 -2.38
N ASP A 433 -11.30 -21.07 -2.27
CA ASP A 433 -12.24 -20.65 -3.31
C ASP A 433 -11.49 -20.18 -4.58
N ARG A 434 -10.39 -19.42 -4.42
CA ARG A 434 -9.58 -18.98 -5.57
C ARG A 434 -8.73 -20.08 -6.21
N GLN A 435 -8.29 -21.10 -5.45
CA GLN A 435 -7.63 -22.28 -6.04
C GLN A 435 -8.58 -23.11 -6.92
N GLN A 436 -9.90 -23.07 -6.69
CA GLN A 436 -10.89 -23.72 -7.55
C GLN A 436 -11.19 -22.91 -8.82
N GLU A 437 -11.21 -21.58 -8.75
CA GLU A 437 -11.44 -20.72 -9.92
C GLU A 437 -10.29 -20.76 -10.94
N GLN A 438 -9.04 -20.81 -10.48
CA GLN A 438 -7.88 -20.99 -11.37
C GLN A 438 -7.87 -22.35 -12.10
N GLN A 439 -8.63 -23.32 -11.59
CA GLN A 439 -8.77 -24.64 -12.20
C GLN A 439 -9.88 -24.70 -13.25
N GLN A 440 -10.83 -23.76 -13.24
CA GLN A 440 -11.98 -23.74 -14.16
C GLN A 440 -11.80 -22.79 -15.35
N GLY A 441 -10.92 -21.78 -15.24
CA GLY A 441 -10.62 -20.82 -16.32
C GLY A 441 -9.77 -21.35 -17.49
N GLN A 442 -9.21 -22.57 -17.40
CA GLN A 442 -8.24 -23.09 -18.38
C GLN A 442 -8.77 -24.23 -19.28
N ASP A 443 -10.05 -24.59 -19.18
CA ASP A 443 -10.70 -25.60 -20.05
C ASP A 443 -11.37 -25.00 -21.31
N GLY A 444 -11.22 -23.68 -21.53
CA GLY A 444 -11.90 -22.94 -22.60
C GLY A 444 -11.16 -22.76 -23.94
N GLN A 445 -9.87 -23.13 -24.06
CA GLN A 445 -9.12 -22.95 -25.31
C GLN A 445 -8.63 -24.27 -25.92
N GLN A 446 -8.92 -24.39 -27.22
CA GLN A 446 -8.78 -25.56 -28.09
C GLN A 446 -7.41 -26.27 -28.06
N PRO A 447 -7.39 -27.60 -28.34
CA PRO A 447 -6.18 -28.41 -28.29
C PRO A 447 -5.37 -28.25 -29.59
N GLY A 448 -4.16 -27.69 -29.47
CA GLY A 448 -3.17 -27.61 -30.54
C GLY A 448 -1.80 -28.04 -30.02
N GLN A 449 -1.27 -29.12 -30.57
CA GLN A 449 0.00 -29.77 -30.23
C GLN A 449 1.22 -28.82 -30.30
N ALA A 450 2.00 -28.75 -29.23
CA ALA A 450 3.47 -28.76 -29.27
C ALA A 450 4.04 -29.05 -27.87
N GLU A 451 5.10 -29.85 -27.86
CA GLU A 451 5.85 -30.41 -26.72
C GLU A 451 6.18 -29.42 -25.60
N ASN A 452 5.92 -29.82 -24.34
CA ASN A 452 6.67 -29.34 -23.18
C ASN A 452 6.56 -30.34 -22.01
N GLU A 453 7.46 -31.33 -21.97
CA GLU A 453 7.61 -32.27 -20.84
C GLU A 453 8.08 -31.55 -19.53
N ASN A 454 8.44 -30.27 -19.59
CA ASN A 454 8.73 -29.43 -18.41
C ASN A 454 7.47 -28.82 -17.73
N GLN A 455 6.28 -28.89 -18.33
CA GLN A 455 5.05 -28.41 -17.68
C GLN A 455 4.41 -29.43 -16.73
N GLU A 456 4.70 -30.73 -16.90
CA GLU A 456 4.17 -31.78 -16.01
C GLU A 456 4.90 -31.82 -14.66
N GLN A 457 6.21 -31.51 -14.61
CA GLN A 457 6.93 -31.33 -13.34
C GLN A 457 6.57 -30.01 -12.63
N ALA A 458 6.26 -28.94 -13.38
CA ALA A 458 5.78 -27.68 -12.81
C ALA A 458 4.39 -27.81 -12.15
N ARG A 459 3.52 -28.66 -12.72
CA ARG A 459 2.18 -28.95 -12.15
C ARG A 459 2.19 -29.95 -11.00
N ALA A 460 3.20 -30.82 -10.90
CA ALA A 460 3.30 -31.80 -9.82
C ALA A 460 3.80 -31.17 -8.51
N GLY A 461 4.88 -30.36 -8.56
CA GLY A 461 5.45 -29.74 -7.35
C GLY A 461 4.56 -28.69 -6.69
N GLY A 462 3.81 -27.89 -7.47
CA GLY A 462 2.87 -26.91 -6.92
C GLY A 462 1.62 -27.52 -6.28
N ARG A 463 1.20 -28.71 -6.73
CA ARG A 463 0.05 -29.45 -6.17
C ARG A 463 0.37 -30.19 -4.87
N GLU A 464 1.60 -30.67 -4.72
CA GLU A 464 2.05 -31.33 -3.48
C GLU A 464 2.29 -30.30 -2.38
N SER A 465 3.03 -29.22 -2.66
CA SER A 465 3.22 -28.10 -1.71
C SER A 465 1.89 -27.44 -1.31
N GLY A 466 0.90 -27.40 -2.20
CA GLY A 466 -0.39 -26.76 -1.89
C GLY A 466 -1.26 -27.60 -0.95
N ARG A 467 -1.10 -28.93 -1.00
CA ARG A 467 -1.73 -29.85 -0.05
C ARG A 467 -1.04 -29.82 1.31
N GLU A 468 0.28 -29.79 1.32
CA GLU A 468 1.07 -29.67 2.56
C GLU A 468 0.75 -28.37 3.31
N ILE A 469 0.65 -27.23 2.62
CA ILE A 469 0.23 -25.95 3.21
C ILE A 469 -1.19 -26.06 3.78
N ASN A 470 -2.13 -26.70 3.06
CA ASN A 470 -3.50 -26.84 3.55
C ASN A 470 -3.59 -27.80 4.77
N GLU A 471 -2.77 -28.86 4.81
CA GLU A 471 -2.67 -29.75 5.97
C GLU A 471 -2.10 -29.01 7.19
N LEU A 472 -1.03 -28.22 7.01
CA LEU A 472 -0.47 -27.38 8.05
C LEU A 472 -1.47 -26.32 8.54
N TRP A 473 -2.28 -25.74 7.64
CA TRP A 473 -3.35 -24.81 8.00
C TRP A 473 -4.44 -25.47 8.84
N LEU A 474 -4.84 -26.69 8.49
CA LEU A 474 -5.82 -27.48 9.25
C LEU A 474 -5.28 -27.89 10.62
N ASP A 475 -4.00 -28.24 10.72
CA ASP A 475 -3.33 -28.54 11.99
C ASP A 475 -3.34 -27.31 12.91
N VAL A 476 -3.03 -26.12 12.38
CA VAL A 476 -3.12 -24.86 13.11
C VAL A 476 -4.54 -24.62 13.62
N LEU A 477 -5.57 -24.79 12.76
CA LEU A 477 -6.96 -24.67 13.18
C LEU A 477 -7.36 -25.70 14.26
N ASP A 478 -6.93 -26.97 14.17
CA ASP A 478 -7.21 -28.00 15.19
C ASP A 478 -6.53 -27.70 16.53
N THR A 479 -5.32 -27.12 16.51
CA THR A 479 -4.64 -26.70 17.75
C THR A 479 -5.27 -25.49 18.41
N MET A 480 -5.94 -24.63 17.64
CA MET A 480 -6.74 -23.53 18.15
C MET A 480 -8.16 -23.96 18.54
N ASP A 481 -8.67 -25.07 17.99
CA ASP A 481 -10.05 -25.49 18.21
C ASP A 481 -10.28 -25.96 19.66
N TYR A 482 -11.12 -25.22 20.35
CA TYR A 482 -11.56 -25.49 21.70
C TYR A 482 -12.47 -26.71 21.71
N ARG A 483 -12.02 -27.83 22.32
CA ARG A 483 -12.93 -28.95 22.60
C ARG A 483 -13.82 -28.61 23.81
N PRO A 484 -15.16 -28.52 23.66
CA PRO A 484 -16.10 -28.02 24.68
C PRO A 484 -16.30 -28.87 25.94
N GLY A 485 -15.33 -29.73 26.28
CA GLY A 485 -15.34 -30.60 27.46
C GLY A 485 -14.46 -30.16 28.64
N ASN A 486 -13.54 -29.20 28.47
CA ASN A 486 -12.55 -28.86 29.50
C ASN A 486 -12.88 -27.52 30.19
N ARG A 487 -13.72 -27.57 31.23
CA ARG A 487 -14.26 -26.39 31.95
C ARG A 487 -13.26 -25.57 32.76
N SER A 488 -11.96 -25.88 32.72
CA SER A 488 -10.95 -25.27 33.61
C SER A 488 -9.99 -24.30 32.94
N ASN A 489 -9.93 -24.21 31.60
CA ASN A 489 -9.09 -23.24 30.91
C ASN A 489 -9.76 -22.77 29.60
N PRO A 490 -10.13 -21.48 29.47
CA PRO A 490 -10.79 -20.97 28.27
C PRO A 490 -9.84 -20.76 27.08
N PHE A 491 -8.54 -21.03 27.25
CA PHE A 491 -7.52 -20.81 26.23
C PHE A 491 -6.89 -22.13 25.72
N PRO A 492 -6.53 -22.23 24.42
CA PRO A 492 -5.79 -23.32 23.83
C PRO A 492 -4.35 -23.36 24.37
N ASN A 493 -3.64 -24.45 24.07
CA ASN A 493 -2.23 -24.51 24.41
C ASN A 493 -1.41 -23.72 23.38
N TYR A 494 -1.10 -22.46 23.73
CA TYR A 494 -0.33 -21.54 22.89
C TYR A 494 1.02 -22.12 22.43
N GLU A 495 1.67 -22.98 23.22
CA GLU A 495 2.94 -23.60 22.80
C GLU A 495 2.76 -24.48 21.56
N PHE A 496 1.62 -25.17 21.41
CA PHE A 496 1.32 -25.96 20.23
C PHE A 496 0.86 -25.09 19.06
N VAL A 497 0.00 -24.09 19.32
CA VAL A 497 -0.49 -23.16 18.30
C VAL A 497 0.67 -22.38 17.66
N ILE A 498 1.55 -21.78 18.47
CA ILE A 498 2.71 -21.02 17.99
C ILE A 498 3.65 -21.92 17.18
N ARG A 499 3.93 -23.14 17.66
CA ARG A 499 4.78 -24.10 16.95
C ARG A 499 4.21 -24.45 15.57
N ASP A 500 2.91 -24.69 15.48
CA ASP A 500 2.28 -25.10 14.23
C ASP A 500 2.10 -23.92 13.27
N LEU A 501 1.91 -22.69 13.80
CA LEU A 501 2.02 -21.45 13.03
C LEU A 501 3.40 -21.27 12.41
N THR A 502 4.49 -21.44 13.18
CA THR A 502 5.86 -21.31 12.64
C THR A 502 6.17 -22.32 11.53
N LYS A 503 5.58 -23.53 11.58
CA LYS A 503 5.75 -24.51 10.49
C LYS A 503 5.03 -24.05 9.22
N LEU A 504 3.84 -23.48 9.38
CA LEU A 504 3.05 -22.97 8.27
C LEU A 504 3.72 -21.75 7.63
N GLU A 505 4.23 -20.81 8.44
CA GLU A 505 5.06 -19.68 7.99
C GLU A 505 6.24 -20.17 7.13
N ALA A 506 7.02 -21.12 7.62
CA ALA A 506 8.18 -21.65 6.90
C ALA A 506 7.79 -22.32 5.56
N ALA A 507 6.66 -23.02 5.50
CA ALA A 507 6.16 -23.66 4.28
C ALA A 507 5.69 -22.64 3.23
N LEU A 508 5.08 -21.53 3.67
CA LEU A 508 4.68 -20.43 2.80
C LEU A 508 5.89 -19.66 2.27
N GLU A 509 6.87 -19.35 3.13
CA GLU A 509 8.14 -18.72 2.73
C GLU A 509 8.90 -19.57 1.70
N GLU A 510 8.97 -20.89 1.90
CA GLU A 510 9.60 -21.79 0.93
C GLU A 510 8.88 -21.75 -0.43
N ARG A 511 7.55 -21.76 -0.43
CA ARG A 511 6.77 -21.67 -1.67
C ARG A 511 6.97 -20.33 -2.37
N LEU A 512 6.93 -19.22 -1.63
CA LEU A 512 7.14 -17.88 -2.16
C LEU A 512 8.53 -17.74 -2.79
N ASN A 513 9.58 -18.21 -2.10
CA ASN A 513 10.94 -18.28 -2.64
C ASN A 513 11.01 -19.10 -3.94
N THR A 514 10.35 -20.26 -4.00
CA THR A 514 10.36 -21.09 -5.22
C THR A 514 9.65 -20.43 -6.41
N LEU A 515 8.61 -19.62 -6.16
CA LEU A 515 7.91 -18.86 -7.20
C LEU A 515 8.79 -17.70 -7.70
N GLN A 516 9.46 -17.00 -6.80
CA GLN A 516 10.41 -15.93 -7.12
C GLN A 516 11.61 -16.45 -7.92
N GLU A 517 12.22 -17.55 -7.50
CA GLU A 517 13.32 -18.20 -8.25
C GLU A 517 12.87 -18.60 -9.66
N LYS A 518 11.66 -19.15 -9.81
CA LYS A 518 11.10 -19.50 -11.12
C LYS A 518 10.86 -18.28 -12.00
N LYS A 519 10.37 -17.17 -11.44
CA LYS A 519 10.16 -15.90 -12.15
C LYS A 519 11.48 -15.34 -12.65
N GLN A 520 12.52 -15.33 -11.81
CA GLN A 520 13.88 -14.95 -12.20
C GLN A 520 14.44 -15.86 -13.30
N LEU A 521 14.30 -17.18 -13.17
CA LEU A 521 14.75 -18.14 -14.19
C LEU A 521 13.98 -17.97 -15.52
N THR A 522 12.70 -17.61 -15.48
CA THR A 522 11.87 -17.37 -16.68
C THR A 522 12.16 -16.02 -17.33
N GLN A 523 12.48 -14.99 -16.54
CA GLN A 523 12.95 -13.69 -17.05
C GLN A 523 14.34 -13.81 -17.70
N VAL A 524 15.27 -14.55 -17.07
CA VAL A 524 16.60 -14.85 -17.64
C VAL A 524 16.49 -15.72 -18.91
N ALA A 525 15.47 -16.57 -19.01
CA ALA A 525 15.20 -17.34 -20.24
C ALA A 525 14.55 -16.51 -21.37
N LYS A 526 13.98 -15.34 -21.05
CA LYS A 526 13.40 -14.38 -22.02
C LYS A 526 14.36 -13.28 -22.44
N GLU A 527 15.44 -13.03 -21.70
CA GLU A 527 16.59 -12.28 -22.22
C GLU A 527 17.25 -13.09 -23.34
N ASP A 528 17.14 -12.58 -24.56
CA ASP A 528 17.68 -13.19 -25.78
C ASP A 528 19.19 -13.46 -25.56
N VAL A 529 19.56 -14.75 -25.46
CA VAL A 529 20.95 -15.17 -25.27
C VAL A 529 21.82 -14.41 -26.29
N PRO A 530 22.79 -13.58 -25.83
CA PRO A 530 23.59 -12.77 -26.73
C PRO A 530 24.16 -13.66 -27.85
N PRO A 531 24.14 -13.23 -29.13
CA PRO A 531 24.55 -14.07 -30.27
C PRO A 531 26.01 -14.57 -30.15
N GLU A 532 26.81 -13.93 -29.31
CA GLU A 532 28.16 -14.34 -28.93
C GLU A 532 28.20 -15.67 -28.14
N TYR A 533 27.20 -15.92 -27.29
CA TYR A 533 27.06 -17.17 -26.54
C TYR A 533 26.53 -18.32 -27.41
N ARG A 534 25.61 -18.06 -28.36
CA ARG A 534 25.22 -19.08 -29.37
C ARG A 534 26.42 -19.56 -30.17
N ARG A 535 27.30 -18.64 -30.62
CA ARG A 535 28.54 -19.00 -31.34
C ARG A 535 29.51 -19.81 -30.48
N LEU A 536 29.59 -19.55 -29.18
CA LEU A 536 30.46 -20.28 -28.25
C LEU A 536 29.96 -21.71 -28.02
N VAL A 537 28.65 -21.89 -27.90
CA VAL A 537 27.99 -23.19 -27.75
C VAL A 537 28.06 -23.99 -29.07
N ASP A 538 27.82 -23.35 -30.22
CA ASP A 538 27.96 -23.99 -31.53
C ASP A 538 29.41 -24.44 -31.77
N ASN A 539 30.41 -23.59 -31.48
CA ASN A 539 31.83 -23.98 -31.57
C ASN A 539 32.20 -25.12 -30.61
N TYR A 540 31.58 -25.17 -29.42
CA TYR A 540 31.82 -26.25 -28.45
C TYR A 540 31.28 -27.59 -28.97
N TYR A 541 30.07 -27.61 -29.55
CA TYR A 541 29.50 -28.83 -30.16
C TYR A 541 30.18 -29.22 -31.48
N GLU A 542 30.69 -28.25 -32.26
CA GLU A 542 31.50 -28.52 -33.45
C GLU A 542 32.87 -29.10 -33.08
N SER A 543 33.43 -28.73 -31.92
CA SER A 543 34.67 -29.32 -31.39
C SER A 543 34.51 -30.73 -30.83
N LEU A 544 33.30 -31.10 -30.39
CA LEU A 544 32.95 -32.43 -29.89
C LEU A 544 32.55 -33.41 -30.99
N SER A 545 32.32 -32.92 -32.22
CA SER A 545 31.92 -33.74 -33.38
C SER A 545 33.05 -33.99 -34.39
N GLN A 546 34.28 -33.55 -34.09
CA GLN A 546 35.53 -34.03 -34.69
C GLN A 546 36.22 -35.03 -33.76
#